data_AF-A0A1Q3AQP2-F1
#
_entry.id   AF-A0A1Q3AQP2-F1
#
_cell.length_a   1.000
_cell.length_b   1.000
_cell.length_c   1.000
_cell.angle_alpha   90.00
_cell.angle_beta   90.00
_cell.angle_gamma   90.00
#
_symmetry.space_group_name_H-M   'P 1'
#
loop_
_entity.id
_entity.type
_entity.pdbx_description
1 polymer ?
#
loop_
_entity_poly.entity_id
_entity_poly.type
_entity_poly.pdbx_seq_one_letter_code
_entity_poly.pdbx_strand_id
1 'polypeptide(L)'
;MAKPTSLLGVEHRLLHHITTSHILPTTGGHEKMSYQDLYIMWHIVSGKPLNLPHLIMKNMLRATSKVEGALPYGMVITKILSHFGIAFGNEVASRIDVGDIYNVSSLKRMDWKRVFEADKGVM
;
A
#
# COMPACT_ATOMS: atom_id res chain seq x y z
N MET A 1 -7.82 2.96 -23.91
CA MET A 1 -8.72 2.63 -22.79
C MET A 1 -8.27 3.41 -21.56
N ALA A 2 -9.17 4.13 -20.89
CA ALA A 2 -8.83 4.88 -19.66
C ALA A 2 -8.49 3.90 -18.53
N LYS A 3 -7.51 4.26 -17.68
CA LYS A 3 -7.11 3.43 -16.55
C LYS A 3 -8.26 3.39 -15.53
N PRO A 4 -8.67 2.21 -14.99
CA PRO A 4 -9.77 2.15 -14.02
C PRO A 4 -9.53 3.04 -12.78
N THR A 5 -8.27 3.16 -12.36
CA THR A 5 -7.83 4.01 -11.24
C THR A 5 -7.91 5.51 -11.53
N SER A 6 -7.88 5.95 -12.79
CA SER A 6 -7.99 7.39 -13.12
C SER A 6 -9.42 7.93 -12.98
N LEU A 7 -10.42 7.07 -12.80
CA LEU A 7 -11.82 7.45 -12.53
C LEU A 7 -12.12 7.71 -11.05
N LEU A 8 -11.22 7.30 -10.15
CA LEU A 8 -11.38 7.43 -8.70
C LEU A 8 -10.92 8.80 -8.21
N GLY A 9 -11.58 9.35 -7.19
CA GLY A 9 -11.07 10.51 -6.46
C GLY A 9 -9.69 10.21 -5.83
N VAL A 10 -8.93 11.27 -5.54
CA VAL A 10 -7.56 11.15 -4.99
C VAL A 10 -7.51 10.30 -3.72
N GLU A 11 -8.49 10.49 -2.82
CA GLU A 11 -8.60 9.75 -1.56
C GLU A 11 -8.74 8.24 -1.80
N HIS A 12 -9.55 7.85 -2.79
CA HIS A 12 -9.76 6.45 -3.15
C HIS A 12 -8.51 5.86 -3.81
N ARG A 13 -7.75 6.64 -4.59
CA ARG A 13 -6.46 6.22 -5.14
C ARG A 13 -5.42 6.02 -4.04
N LEU A 14 -5.38 6.92 -3.06
CA LEU A 14 -4.51 6.78 -1.89
C LEU A 14 -4.87 5.53 -1.09
N LEU A 15 -6.16 5.33 -0.82
CA LEU A 15 -6.65 4.15 -0.11
C LEU A 15 -6.33 2.85 -0.86
N HIS A 16 -6.50 2.83 -2.18
CA HIS A 16 -6.10 1.71 -3.03
C HIS A 16 -4.60 1.44 -2.92
N HIS A 17 -3.79 2.49 -2.96
CA HIS A 17 -2.34 2.33 -2.86
C HIS A 17 -1.95 1.77 -1.48
N ILE A 18 -2.50 2.30 -0.38
CA ILE A 18 -2.31 1.76 0.98
C ILE A 18 -2.72 0.28 1.05
N THR A 19 -3.88 -0.05 0.48
CA THR A 19 -4.41 -1.42 0.46
C THR A 19 -3.46 -2.38 -0.24
N THR A 20 -3.00 -2.02 -1.44
CA THR A 20 -2.16 -2.89 -2.28
C THR A 20 -0.68 -2.91 -1.90
N SER A 21 -0.23 -2.00 -1.03
CA SER A 21 1.15 -1.95 -0.53
C SER A 21 1.29 -2.55 0.87
N HIS A 22 0.32 -2.34 1.75
CA HIS A 22 0.44 -2.72 3.17
C HIS A 22 -0.49 -3.88 3.57
N ILE A 23 -1.76 -3.86 3.13
CA ILE A 23 -2.76 -4.85 3.57
C ILE A 23 -2.67 -6.12 2.73
N LEU A 24 -2.58 -5.96 1.42
CA LEU A 24 -2.47 -7.05 0.46
C LEU A 24 -1.34 -6.74 -0.53
N PRO A 25 -0.06 -6.81 -0.09
CA PRO A 25 1.08 -6.58 -0.95
C PRO A 25 1.03 -7.54 -2.14
N THR A 26 1.09 -6.97 -3.34
CA THR A 26 1.22 -7.73 -4.59
C THR A 26 2.46 -7.28 -5.35
N THR A 27 3.15 -8.22 -5.99
CA THR A 27 4.35 -7.95 -6.80
C THR A 27 4.03 -7.39 -8.20
N GLY A 28 2.75 -7.17 -8.52
CA GLY A 28 2.29 -6.61 -9.78
C GLY A 28 2.05 -5.10 -9.68
N GLY A 29 2.05 -4.40 -10.81
CA GLY A 29 1.81 -2.95 -10.82
C GLY A 29 0.44 -2.57 -10.25
N HIS A 30 0.40 -1.49 -9.45
CA HIS A 30 -0.79 -0.95 -8.78
C HIS A 30 -1.81 -0.28 -9.73
N GLU A 31 -1.71 -0.51 -11.03
CA GLU A 31 -2.54 0.18 -12.02
C GLU A 31 -3.96 -0.41 -12.14
N LYS A 32 -4.09 -1.72 -11.91
CA LYS A 32 -5.38 -2.43 -11.98
C LYS A 32 -5.84 -2.78 -10.57
N MET A 33 -7.07 -2.39 -10.26
CA MET A 33 -7.74 -2.71 -9.00
C MET A 33 -8.45 -4.05 -9.15
N SER A 34 -8.19 -4.99 -8.24
CA SER A 34 -8.88 -6.27 -8.19
C SER A 34 -10.17 -6.19 -7.36
N TYR A 35 -11.07 -7.16 -7.51
CA TYR A 35 -12.24 -7.30 -6.64
C TYR A 35 -11.86 -7.45 -5.16
N GLN A 36 -10.70 -8.06 -4.88
CA GLN A 36 -10.21 -8.21 -3.52
C GLN A 36 -9.78 -6.86 -2.94
N ASP A 37 -9.17 -5.99 -3.75
CA ASP A 37 -8.80 -4.64 -3.33
C ASP A 37 -10.05 -3.80 -3.04
N LEU A 38 -11.06 -3.85 -3.92
CA LEU A 38 -12.36 -3.21 -3.70
C LEU A 38 -13.05 -3.69 -2.42
N TYR A 39 -13.02 -4.99 -2.16
CA TYR A 39 -13.59 -5.58 -0.94
C TYR A 39 -12.92 -5.01 0.32
N ILE A 40 -11.58 -4.96 0.34
CA ILE A 40 -10.82 -4.42 1.47
C ILE A 40 -11.10 -2.92 1.64
N MET A 41 -11.06 -2.15 0.55
CA MET A 41 -11.37 -0.72 0.56
C MET A 41 -12.78 -0.44 1.08
N TRP A 42 -13.77 -1.24 0.67
CA TRP A 42 -15.14 -1.12 1.16
C TRP A 42 -15.23 -1.35 2.66
N HIS A 43 -14.54 -2.36 3.21
CA HIS A 43 -14.50 -2.59 4.67
C HIS A 43 -13.90 -1.40 5.42
N ILE A 44 -12.82 -0.80 4.89
CA ILE A 44 -12.17 0.37 5.51
C ILE A 44 -13.12 1.58 5.49
N VAL A 45 -13.72 1.89 4.33
CA VAL A 45 -14.63 3.04 4.18
C VAL A 45 -15.92 2.87 4.99
N SER A 46 -16.45 1.64 5.06
CA SER A 46 -17.68 1.35 5.82
C SER A 46 -17.44 1.08 7.31
N GLY A 47 -16.19 1.09 7.77
CA GLY A 47 -15.82 0.78 9.15
C GLY A 47 -16.23 -0.62 9.60
N LYS A 48 -16.33 -1.57 8.66
CA LYS A 48 -16.74 -2.95 8.95
C LYS A 48 -15.53 -3.80 9.35
N PRO A 49 -15.71 -4.74 10.29
CA PRO A 49 -14.62 -5.59 10.73
C PRO A 49 -14.16 -6.50 9.59
N LEU A 50 -12.87 -6.48 9.33
CA LEU A 50 -12.20 -7.30 8.32
C LEU A 50 -11.32 -8.34 9.02
N ASN A 51 -11.43 -9.61 8.62
CA ASN A 51 -10.55 -10.67 9.13
C ASN A 51 -9.16 -10.57 8.48
N LEU A 52 -8.37 -9.62 8.97
CA LEU A 52 -7.03 -9.31 8.45
C LEU A 52 -6.06 -10.49 8.57
N PRO A 53 -6.00 -11.25 9.69
CA PRO A 53 -5.14 -12.43 9.77
C PRO A 53 -5.44 -13.46 8.66
N HIS A 54 -6.72 -13.70 8.36
CA HIS A 54 -7.11 -14.61 7.29
C HIS A 54 -6.64 -14.13 5.91
N LEU A 55 -6.75 -12.83 5.64
CA LEU A 55 -6.24 -12.25 4.38
C LEU A 55 -4.72 -12.36 4.26
N ILE A 56 -3.99 -12.10 5.35
CA ILE A 56 -2.53 -12.23 5.39
C ILE A 56 -2.13 -13.67 5.09
N MET A 57 -2.72 -14.65 5.77
CA MET A 57 -2.44 -16.07 5.55
C MET A 57 -2.71 -16.49 4.10
N LYS A 58 -3.86 -16.08 3.54
CA LYS A 58 -4.20 -16.38 2.15
C LYS A 58 -3.21 -15.77 1.15
N ASN A 59 -2.75 -14.55 1.41
CA ASN A 59 -1.76 -13.90 0.54
C ASN A 59 -0.39 -14.59 0.63
N MET A 60 0.04 -14.97 1.84
CA MET A 60 1.28 -15.72 2.07
C MET A 60 1.25 -17.08 1.35
N LEU A 61 0.15 -17.84 1.49
CA LEU A 61 -0.03 -19.13 0.79
C LEU A 61 -0.03 -18.98 -0.74
N ARG A 62 -0.55 -17.87 -1.26
CA ARG A 62 -0.48 -17.56 -2.70
C ARG A 62 0.92 -17.19 -3.15
N ALA A 63 1.74 -16.61 -2.27
CA ALA A 63 3.12 -16.29 -2.60
C ALA A 63 4.00 -17.54 -2.64
N THR A 64 3.75 -18.54 -1.78
CA THR A 64 4.52 -19.79 -1.79
C THR A 64 4.35 -20.61 -3.07
N SER A 65 3.26 -20.41 -3.83
CA SER A 65 3.06 -21.06 -5.12
C SER A 65 3.76 -20.35 -6.29
N LYS A 66 4.37 -19.18 -6.07
CA LYS A 66 5.10 -18.43 -7.11
C LYS A 66 6.59 -18.75 -7.01
N VAL A 67 7.15 -19.38 -8.05
CA VAL A 67 8.55 -19.86 -8.08
C VAL A 67 9.59 -18.73 -7.97
N GLU A 68 9.28 -17.53 -8.48
CA GLU A 68 10.21 -16.38 -8.51
C GLU A 68 9.63 -15.12 -7.81
N GLY A 69 8.67 -15.32 -6.90
CA GLY A 69 8.02 -14.21 -6.20
C GLY A 69 8.80 -13.75 -4.97
N ALA A 70 9.01 -12.44 -4.82
CA ALA A 70 9.39 -11.87 -3.53
C ALA A 70 8.32 -12.19 -2.47
N LEU A 71 8.75 -12.55 -1.25
CA LEU A 71 7.86 -12.83 -0.14
C LEU A 71 7.10 -11.55 0.24
N PRO A 72 5.75 -11.56 0.28
CA PRO A 72 4.99 -10.41 0.74
C PRO A 72 5.26 -10.16 2.23
N TYR A 73 5.07 -8.92 2.66
CA TYR A 73 5.25 -8.48 4.06
C TYR A 73 6.68 -8.56 4.60
N GLY A 74 7.71 -8.60 3.74
CA GLY A 74 9.13 -8.67 4.15
C GLY A 74 9.47 -7.73 5.31
N MET A 75 9.13 -6.43 5.19
CA MET A 75 9.39 -5.45 6.26
C MET A 75 8.76 -5.82 7.62
N VAL A 76 7.53 -6.34 7.64
CA VAL A 76 6.86 -6.74 8.89
C VAL A 76 7.54 -7.97 9.48
N ILE A 77 7.87 -8.95 8.63
CA ILE A 77 8.55 -10.19 9.00
C ILE A 77 9.91 -9.88 9.60
N THR A 78 10.73 -9.06 8.94
CA THR A 78 12.06 -8.65 9.43
C THR A 78 11.97 -7.94 10.79
N LYS A 79 10.96 -7.08 11.00
CA LYS A 79 10.72 -6.43 12.30
C LYS A 79 10.36 -7.42 13.41
N ILE A 80 9.48 -8.39 13.11
CA ILE A 80 9.09 -9.44 14.09
C ILE A 80 10.32 -10.25 14.48
N LEU A 81 11.10 -10.71 13.50
CA LEU A 81 12.22 -11.59 13.76
C LEU A 81 13.37 -10.85 14.48
N SER A 82 13.58 -9.57 14.15
CA SER A 82 14.51 -8.70 14.88
C SER A 82 14.10 -8.50 16.34
N HIS A 83 12.80 -8.37 16.63
CA HIS A 83 12.30 -8.31 18.01
C HIS A 83 12.66 -9.56 18.83
N PHE A 84 12.71 -10.73 18.19
CA PHE A 84 13.12 -11.99 18.81
C PHE A 84 14.63 -12.25 18.77
N GLY A 85 15.45 -11.31 18.29
CA GLY A 85 16.91 -11.46 18.24
C GLY A 85 17.40 -12.45 17.17
N ILE A 86 16.57 -12.80 16.18
CA ILE A 86 16.98 -13.64 15.05
C ILE A 86 17.75 -12.77 14.06
N ALA A 87 19.01 -13.12 13.80
CA ALA A 87 19.87 -12.39 12.89
C ALA A 87 19.63 -12.79 11.43
N PHE A 88 19.39 -11.80 10.55
CA PHE A 88 19.38 -11.96 9.10
C PHE A 88 20.72 -11.44 8.58
N GLY A 89 21.56 -12.32 8.03
CA GLY A 89 22.96 -12.01 7.74
C GLY A 89 23.18 -10.77 6.85
N ASN A 90 22.24 -10.47 5.94
CA ASN A 90 22.40 -9.42 4.92
C ASN A 90 21.23 -8.40 4.87
N GLU A 91 20.19 -8.54 5.70
CA GLU A 91 19.01 -7.66 5.61
C GLU A 91 19.05 -6.60 6.71
N VAL A 92 19.29 -5.35 6.32
CA VAL A 92 19.22 -4.20 7.23
C VAL A 92 17.79 -3.70 7.24
N ALA A 93 17.19 -3.54 8.42
CA ALA A 93 15.88 -2.89 8.54
C ALA A 93 15.93 -1.53 7.83
N SER A 94 15.18 -1.40 6.73
CA SER A 94 15.18 -0.16 5.96
C SER A 94 14.62 0.97 6.82
N ARG A 95 15.35 2.09 6.85
CA ARG A 95 14.81 3.35 7.35
C ARG A 95 13.79 3.86 6.35
N ILE A 96 12.80 4.60 6.84
CA ILE A 96 11.85 5.32 5.99
C ILE A 96 12.65 6.23 5.06
N ASP A 97 12.49 6.06 3.77
CA ASP A 97 13.11 6.88 2.74
C ASP A 97 12.11 7.92 2.18
N VAL A 98 12.61 8.90 1.43
CA VAL A 98 11.79 9.91 0.74
C VAL A 98 10.76 9.26 -0.18
N GLY A 99 11.07 8.09 -0.75
CA GLY A 99 10.16 7.30 -1.57
C GLY A 99 8.96 6.71 -0.81
N ASP A 100 9.08 6.51 0.51
CA ASP A 100 8.03 5.97 1.36
C ASP A 100 7.04 7.05 1.83
N ILE A 101 7.36 8.33 1.60
CA ILE A 101 6.59 9.48 2.07
C ILE A 101 5.74 10.04 0.92
N TYR A 102 4.44 10.22 1.18
CA TYR A 102 3.56 10.97 0.29
C TYR A 102 3.87 12.47 0.33
N ASN A 103 4.84 12.89 -0.47
CA ASN A 103 5.15 14.30 -0.66
C ASN A 103 4.23 14.96 -1.72
N VAL A 104 4.40 16.26 -1.94
CA VAL A 104 3.59 17.04 -2.89
C VAL A 104 3.69 16.48 -4.33
N SER A 105 4.86 15.98 -4.76
CA SER A 105 5.02 15.44 -6.11
C SER A 105 4.32 14.07 -6.25
N SER A 106 4.39 13.22 -5.23
CA SER A 106 3.63 11.96 -5.16
C SER A 106 2.12 12.21 -5.24
N LEU A 107 1.61 13.19 -4.49
CA LEU A 107 0.20 13.57 -4.53
C LEU A 107 -0.22 14.15 -5.88
N LYS A 108 0.63 14.99 -6.50
CA LYS A 108 0.38 15.51 -7.86
C LYS A 108 0.26 14.39 -8.90
N ARG A 109 1.08 13.33 -8.79
CA ARG A 109 0.98 12.14 -9.66
C ARG A 109 -0.32 11.34 -9.46
N MET A 110 -1.01 11.56 -8.34
CA MET A 110 -2.34 11.01 -8.05
C MET A 110 -3.47 11.99 -8.40
N ASP A 111 -3.20 12.96 -9.26
CA ASP A 111 -4.09 14.07 -9.66
C ASP A 111 -4.67 14.85 -8.46
N TRP A 112 -3.93 14.96 -7.36
CA TRP A 112 -4.32 15.82 -6.26
C TRP A 112 -4.25 17.29 -6.67
N LYS A 113 -5.38 17.98 -6.56
CA LYS A 113 -5.47 19.43 -6.73
C LYS A 113 -5.55 20.06 -5.34
N ARG A 114 -4.59 20.93 -5.04
CA ARG A 114 -4.61 21.74 -3.82
C ARG A 114 -5.77 22.74 -3.93
N VAL A 115 -6.67 22.75 -2.94
CA VAL A 115 -7.86 23.61 -2.93
C VAL A 115 -7.56 24.97 -2.25
N PHE A 116 -6.47 25.07 -1.48
CA PHE A 116 -6.04 26.30 -0.81
C PHE A 116 -4.54 26.55 -0.96
N GLU A 117 -4.16 27.71 -1.50
CA GLU A 117 -2.81 28.27 -1.46
C GLU A 117 -2.78 29.32 -0.34
N ALA A 118 -1.99 29.11 0.72
CA ALA A 118 -1.88 30.07 1.82
C ALA A 118 -1.22 31.41 1.39
N ASP A 119 -0.53 31.44 0.25
CA ASP A 119 0.20 32.62 -0.24
C ASP A 119 -0.56 33.44 -1.29
N LYS A 120 -1.87 33.23 -1.46
CA LYS A 120 -2.70 34.05 -2.34
C LYS A 120 -3.87 34.71 -1.60
N GLY A 121 -3.53 35.59 -0.66
CA GLY A 121 -4.46 36.57 -0.14
C GLY A 121 -4.12 37.17 1.21
N VAL A 122 -3.14 38.09 1.26
CA VAL A 122 -3.28 39.45 1.83
C VAL A 122 -2.20 40.34 1.18
N MET A 123 -2.56 41.02 0.09
CA MET A 123 -2.27 42.43 -0.21
C MET A 123 -3.23 42.89 -1.29
#